data_AF-A0A4Y9LDD3-F1
#
_entry.id   AF-A0A4Y9LDD3-F1
#
_cell.length_a   1.000
_cell.length_b   1.000
_cell.length_c   1.000
_cell.angle_alpha   90.00
_cell.angle_beta   90.00
_cell.angle_gamma   90.00
#
_symmetry.space_group_name_H-M   'P 1'
#
loop_
_entity.id
_entity.type
_entity.pdbx_description
1 polymer ?
#
loop_
_entity_poly.entity_id
_entity_poly.type
_entity_poly.pdbx_seq_one_letter_code
_entity_poly.pdbx_strand_id
1 'polypeptide(L)'
;MLEWRRSIRSTGTNVLTSGSIPPTSYPGIGPPFHFEQILREHTGDSNFSLPYWNYGPNTNRKFPKAFGVQHLDGNPGNDADDNINPLFMKERDFYLTYYEHPLIPNMPLLELSDAVVDNTSVLATDVFFGATEDTGIGGGIADNTPGTRGLLESRPHDNIHRVVGGIIPGAAVGHDQNGHEIEIDALGAMARPPTAGFDPIFPVHHTNIDWIWTQWSVMPGKKWGTLPDASWFMERPWFFFDAKGNCINEPRKSYFDHRALGVKFKYEDLSSMPLPLPSFPAALVVADSGTASRIKSTQAVAILDSRIEAGSAQNTTIVFPSRMLDALRSASFDRSQKRLLLRIAITGLNRLPIVGFDVHLTRAAPSGELKRTDPSFLGSVHLFVHEHHDDEVFQDFTIQDPTVVDSASPAVTFVPVALTQSIGTGRPNLQGSPLRITSIAVLAQDR
;
A
#
# COMPACT_ATOMS: atom_id res chain seq x y z
N MET A 1 11.50 18.14 16.18
CA MET A 1 10.52 18.36 15.08
C MET A 1 10.20 19.84 14.86
N LEU A 2 9.85 20.63 15.89
CA LEU A 2 9.55 22.07 15.77
C LEU A 2 10.73 22.94 15.26
N GLU A 3 11.97 22.60 15.61
CA GLU A 3 13.17 23.36 15.18
C GLU A 3 13.63 23.03 13.74
N TRP A 4 13.21 21.90 13.18
CA TRP A 4 13.70 21.40 11.88
C TRP A 4 13.14 22.19 10.68
N ARG A 5 11.87 22.64 10.74
CA ARG A 5 11.27 23.45 9.66
C ARG A 5 11.77 24.90 9.61
N ARG A 6 12.23 25.47 10.73
CA ARG A 6 12.79 26.85 10.73
C ARG A 6 14.12 26.93 9.97
N SER A 7 14.91 25.86 9.96
CA SER A 7 16.18 25.79 9.22
C SER A 7 16.00 25.72 7.70
N ILE A 8 14.90 25.13 7.21
CA ILE A 8 14.67 24.93 5.76
C ILE A 8 14.28 26.25 5.05
N ARG A 9 13.69 27.23 5.76
CA ARG A 9 13.36 28.54 5.16
C ARG A 9 14.57 29.45 4.96
N SER A 10 15.69 29.24 5.66
CA SER A 10 16.86 30.13 5.60
C SER A 10 17.97 29.67 4.64
N THR A 11 17.95 28.41 4.20
CA THR A 11 18.95 27.87 3.29
C THR A 11 18.27 27.47 1.99
N GLY A 12 18.31 28.37 0.99
CA GLY A 12 17.79 28.16 -0.36
C GLY A 12 18.55 27.11 -1.17
N THR A 13 18.70 25.90 -0.63
CA THR A 13 19.34 24.76 -1.27
C THR A 13 18.27 23.73 -1.64
N ASN A 14 17.88 23.75 -2.90
CA ASN A 14 17.20 22.64 -3.58
C ASN A 14 18.09 21.39 -3.48
N VAL A 15 17.77 20.46 -2.59
CA VAL A 15 18.36 19.12 -2.56
C VAL A 15 17.22 18.13 -2.52
N LEU A 16 16.75 17.73 -3.70
CA LEU A 16 16.06 16.47 -4.00
C LEU A 16 15.85 16.48 -5.54
N THR A 17 16.95 16.36 -6.30
CA THR A 17 16.85 16.13 -7.74
C THR A 17 16.58 14.66 -8.01
N SER A 18 15.53 14.44 -8.80
CA SER A 18 15.13 13.23 -9.50
C SER A 18 16.28 12.27 -9.84
N GLY A 19 16.36 11.17 -9.08
CA GLY A 19 16.90 9.91 -9.56
C GLY A 19 15.74 8.92 -9.56
N SER A 20 15.45 8.31 -10.70
CA SER A 20 14.47 7.23 -10.84
C SER A 20 14.81 6.09 -9.88
N ILE A 21 14.16 6.09 -8.71
CA ILE A 21 14.17 4.96 -7.78
C ILE A 21 13.38 3.84 -8.47
N PRO A 22 13.97 2.65 -8.71
CA PRO A 22 13.21 1.54 -9.24
C PRO A 22 12.05 1.23 -8.27
N PRO A 23 10.84 0.96 -8.77
CA PRO A 23 9.72 0.53 -7.93
C PRO A 23 10.14 -0.81 -7.33
N THR A 24 10.65 -0.81 -6.11
CA THR A 24 11.00 -2.04 -5.41
C THR A 24 9.92 -2.20 -4.35
N SER A 25 9.10 -3.21 -4.56
CA SER A 25 7.84 -3.51 -3.86
C SER A 25 8.02 -4.11 -2.47
N TYR A 26 9.24 -4.07 -1.94
CA TYR A 26 9.57 -4.78 -0.71
C TYR A 26 9.48 -3.87 0.52
N PRO A 27 8.69 -4.26 1.54
CA PRO A 27 8.77 -3.61 2.84
C PRO A 27 10.18 -3.84 3.39
N GLY A 28 10.93 -2.76 3.56
CA GLY A 28 12.25 -2.75 4.17
C GLY A 28 12.29 -1.70 5.25
N ILE A 29 12.89 -2.02 6.39
CA ILE A 29 13.01 -1.11 7.55
C ILE A 29 13.97 0.07 7.27
N GLY A 30 14.68 0.03 6.14
CA GLY A 30 15.74 0.97 5.75
C GLY A 30 15.34 2.45 5.77
N PRO A 31 14.32 2.90 5.01
CA PRO A 31 13.99 4.32 4.93
C PRO A 31 13.61 4.94 6.29
N PRO A 32 12.70 4.35 7.11
CA PRO A 32 12.42 4.85 8.46
C PRO A 32 13.65 4.82 9.37
N PHE A 33 14.48 3.77 9.30
CA PHE A 33 15.71 3.66 10.10
C PHE A 33 16.68 4.82 9.85
N HIS A 34 17.02 5.11 8.58
CA HIS A 34 17.96 6.18 8.26
C HIS A 34 17.39 7.56 8.64
N PHE A 35 16.08 7.76 8.45
CA PHE A 35 15.41 8.98 8.90
C PHE A 35 15.46 9.15 10.42
N GLU A 36 15.27 8.08 11.19
CA GLU A 36 15.41 8.11 12.64
C GLU A 36 16.83 8.49 13.09
N GLN A 37 17.88 7.97 12.43
CA GLN A 37 19.26 8.34 12.74
C GLN A 37 19.51 9.84 12.52
N ILE A 38 18.97 10.41 11.44
CA ILE A 38 19.03 11.86 11.17
C ILE A 38 18.33 12.64 12.28
N LEU A 39 17.17 12.18 12.75
CA LEU A 39 16.45 12.84 13.85
C LEU A 39 17.20 12.76 15.18
N ARG A 40 17.82 11.62 15.51
CA ARG A 40 18.67 11.49 16.72
C ARG A 40 19.80 12.52 16.70
N GLU A 41 20.50 12.67 15.58
CA GLU A 41 21.57 13.65 15.43
C GLU A 41 21.05 15.08 15.62
N HIS A 42 19.97 15.46 14.91
CA HIS A 42 19.44 16.83 14.97
C HIS A 42 18.79 17.20 16.30
N THR A 43 18.30 16.22 17.06
CA THR A 43 17.73 16.47 18.39
C THR A 43 18.77 16.41 19.50
N GLY A 44 19.95 15.85 19.24
CA GLY A 44 20.95 15.54 20.26
C GLY A 44 20.51 14.42 21.22
N ASP A 45 19.38 13.75 20.96
CA ASP A 45 18.88 12.66 21.78
C ASP A 45 19.17 11.31 21.11
N SER A 46 20.24 10.65 21.57
CA SER A 46 20.60 9.31 21.11
C SER A 46 19.55 8.23 21.39
N ASN A 47 18.61 8.49 22.31
CA ASN A 47 17.51 7.58 22.62
C ASN A 47 16.21 7.92 21.86
N PHE A 48 16.22 8.96 21.02
CA PHE A 48 15.07 9.29 20.19
C PHE A 48 14.66 8.06 19.35
N SER A 49 13.37 7.80 19.28
CA SER A 49 12.79 6.75 18.42
C SER A 49 11.57 7.31 17.70
N LEU A 50 11.40 6.93 16.43
CA LEU A 50 10.20 7.31 15.69
C LEU A 50 8.96 6.69 16.35
N PRO A 51 7.86 7.46 16.51
CA PRO A 51 6.60 6.86 16.88
C PRO A 51 6.04 6.05 15.70
N TYR A 52 5.18 5.10 16.01
CA TYR A 52 4.36 4.40 15.03
C TYR A 52 2.88 4.62 15.34
N TRP A 53 2.08 4.82 14.30
CA TRP A 53 0.63 4.87 14.44
C TRP A 53 0.11 3.44 14.55
N ASN A 54 0.00 2.92 15.78
CA ASN A 54 -0.51 1.59 16.05
C ASN A 54 -2.03 1.53 15.84
N TYR A 55 -2.46 1.66 14.59
CA TYR A 55 -3.87 1.65 14.22
C TYR A 55 -4.48 0.25 14.29
N GLY A 56 -3.85 -0.77 14.89
CA GLY A 56 -4.43 -2.11 15.04
C GLY A 56 -5.57 -2.18 16.08
N PRO A 57 -5.36 -1.69 17.32
CA PRO A 57 -6.41 -1.57 18.32
C PRO A 57 -7.44 -0.48 17.99
N ASN A 58 -8.72 -0.74 18.32
CA ASN A 58 -9.83 0.20 18.06
C ASN A 58 -9.63 1.58 18.74
N THR A 59 -8.96 1.61 19.91
CA THR A 59 -8.66 2.86 20.63
C THR A 59 -7.73 3.80 19.87
N ASN A 60 -7.04 3.30 18.85
CA ASN A 60 -6.03 4.04 18.08
C ASN A 60 -6.46 4.29 16.62
N ARG A 61 -7.74 4.08 16.27
CA ARG A 61 -8.29 4.26 14.91
C ARG A 61 -8.38 5.74 14.50
N LYS A 62 -8.46 6.64 15.46
CA LYS A 62 -8.46 8.09 15.20
C LYS A 62 -7.10 8.53 14.69
N PHE A 63 -7.09 9.52 13.80
CA PHE A 63 -5.86 10.12 13.33
C PHE A 63 -5.05 10.69 14.51
N PRO A 64 -3.71 10.53 14.55
CA PRO A 64 -2.92 11.00 15.68
C PRO A 64 -3.02 12.51 15.86
N LYS A 65 -3.54 12.95 17.02
CA LYS A 65 -3.84 14.36 17.33
C LYS A 65 -2.67 15.32 17.05
N ALA A 66 -1.44 14.90 17.37
CA ALA A 66 -0.24 15.72 17.16
C ALA A 66 -0.02 16.15 15.70
N PHE A 67 -0.58 15.42 14.73
CA PHE A 67 -0.51 15.74 13.31
C PHE A 67 -1.77 16.44 12.80
N GLY A 68 -2.91 16.32 13.50
CA GLY A 68 -4.22 16.81 13.07
C GLY A 68 -4.66 18.17 13.63
N VAL A 69 -3.90 18.70 14.60
CA VAL A 69 -4.09 20.05 15.17
C VAL A 69 -3.29 21.05 14.35
N GLN A 70 -3.90 22.14 13.89
CA GLN A 70 -3.25 23.19 13.10
C GLN A 70 -2.56 24.21 14.01
N HIS A 71 -3.15 24.53 15.15
CA HIS A 71 -2.72 25.60 16.06
C HIS A 71 -2.22 25.03 17.39
N LEU A 72 -0.97 25.34 17.74
CA LEU A 72 -0.28 24.79 18.92
C LEU A 72 -0.93 25.20 20.24
N ASP A 73 -1.50 26.41 20.30
CA ASP A 73 -2.26 26.91 21.44
C ASP A 73 -3.72 26.43 21.49
N GLY A 74 -4.17 25.72 20.45
CA GLY A 74 -5.55 25.25 20.30
C GLY A 74 -6.58 26.34 20.00
N ASN A 75 -6.15 27.56 19.62
CA ASN A 75 -7.01 28.65 19.19
C ASN A 75 -7.02 28.76 17.64
N PRO A 76 -8.11 28.33 16.97
CA PRO A 76 -8.20 28.37 15.51
C PRO A 76 -8.18 29.78 14.90
N GLY A 77 -8.30 30.84 15.72
CA GLY A 77 -8.19 32.23 15.27
C GLY A 77 -6.78 32.82 15.38
N ASN A 78 -5.80 32.05 15.84
CA ASN A 78 -4.43 32.52 16.01
C ASN A 78 -3.49 31.98 14.91
N ASP A 79 -3.54 32.59 13.74
CA ASP A 79 -2.68 32.24 12.59
C ASP A 79 -1.24 32.79 12.68
N ALA A 80 -0.73 33.06 13.88
CA ALA A 80 0.66 33.47 14.04
C ALA A 80 1.60 32.36 13.55
N ASP A 81 2.64 32.72 12.79
CA ASP A 81 3.59 31.76 12.16
C ASP A 81 4.22 30.78 13.16
N ASP A 82 4.44 31.22 14.40
CA ASP A 82 4.99 30.41 15.49
C ASP A 82 3.95 29.53 16.21
N ASN A 83 2.66 29.79 15.99
CA ASN A 83 1.55 28.98 16.47
C ASN A 83 1.14 27.88 15.48
N ILE A 84 1.54 27.95 14.21
CA ILE A 84 1.23 26.91 13.23
C ILE A 84 2.04 25.65 13.51
N ASN A 85 1.34 24.54 13.76
CA ASN A 85 1.94 23.24 14.01
C ASN A 85 2.70 22.75 12.75
N PRO A 86 4.02 22.54 12.81
CA PRO A 86 4.80 22.08 11.65
C PRO A 86 4.49 20.65 11.21
N LEU A 87 3.79 19.87 12.05
CA LEU A 87 3.34 18.50 11.74
C LEU A 87 1.97 18.48 11.07
N PHE A 88 1.26 19.61 11.06
CA PHE A 88 0.03 19.77 10.34
C PHE A 88 0.30 19.96 8.84
N MET A 89 -0.56 19.36 8.02
CA MET A 89 -0.61 19.57 6.58
C MET A 89 -2.07 19.69 6.16
N LYS A 90 -2.32 20.64 5.26
CA LYS A 90 -3.66 20.88 4.73
C LYS A 90 -4.05 19.90 3.61
N GLU A 91 -3.04 19.24 3.03
CA GLU A 91 -3.17 18.28 1.93
C GLU A 91 -3.48 16.86 2.44
N ARG A 92 -4.40 16.75 3.41
CA ARG A 92 -4.89 15.49 4.00
C ARG A 92 -6.42 15.45 4.03
N ASP A 93 -7.00 14.26 4.17
CA ASP A 93 -8.45 14.11 4.30
C ASP A 93 -9.00 14.93 5.47
N PHE A 94 -9.87 15.88 5.17
CA PHE A 94 -10.39 16.84 6.13
C PHE A 94 -11.19 16.18 7.27
N TYR A 95 -12.01 15.18 6.93
CA TYR A 95 -12.94 14.58 7.89
C TYR A 95 -12.27 13.55 8.81
N LEU A 96 -11.23 12.88 8.33
CA LEU A 96 -10.43 11.92 9.09
C LEU A 96 -9.35 12.59 9.93
N THR A 97 -8.66 13.61 9.39
CA THR A 97 -7.37 14.03 9.95
C THR A 97 -7.42 15.31 10.79
N TYR A 98 -8.43 16.16 10.63
CA TYR A 98 -8.47 17.47 11.28
C TYR A 98 -9.12 17.41 12.66
N TYR A 99 -8.47 18.03 13.66
CA TYR A 99 -9.02 18.20 15.00
C TYR A 99 -9.69 19.55 15.21
N GLU A 100 -9.45 20.51 14.33
CA GLU A 100 -10.02 21.85 14.37
C GLU A 100 -11.17 21.96 13.37
N HIS A 101 -12.13 21.04 13.51
CA HIS A 101 -13.26 20.94 12.62
C HIS A 101 -14.37 21.93 13.02
N PRO A 102 -14.98 22.67 12.08
CA PRO A 102 -16.02 23.66 12.41
C PRO A 102 -17.29 23.03 13.02
N LEU A 103 -17.56 21.76 12.73
CA LEU A 103 -18.71 21.04 13.28
C LEU A 103 -18.49 20.45 14.68
N ILE A 104 -17.25 20.07 15.04
CA ILE A 104 -16.91 19.47 16.34
C ILE A 104 -15.51 19.95 16.76
N PRO A 105 -15.38 20.65 17.90
CA PRO A 105 -14.07 21.09 18.36
C PRO A 105 -13.23 19.92 18.89
N ASN A 106 -11.93 19.93 18.61
CA ASN A 106 -10.92 19.03 19.17
C ASN A 106 -11.12 17.54 18.87
N MET A 107 -11.79 17.18 17.77
CA MET A 107 -11.94 15.80 17.32
C MET A 107 -12.21 15.71 15.81
N PRO A 108 -11.67 14.71 15.10
CA PRO A 108 -12.11 14.42 13.73
C PRO A 108 -13.55 13.89 13.71
N LEU A 109 -14.17 13.87 12.52
CA LEU A 109 -15.51 13.30 12.33
C LEU A 109 -15.46 11.80 12.02
N LEU A 110 -14.38 11.37 11.38
CA LEU A 110 -14.15 10.00 10.96
C LEU A 110 -12.96 9.38 11.70
N GLU A 111 -12.98 8.07 11.78
CA GLU A 111 -11.83 7.24 12.17
C GLU A 111 -11.66 6.12 11.15
N LEU A 112 -10.51 5.44 11.20
CA LEU A 112 -10.26 4.26 10.39
C LEU A 112 -11.31 3.16 10.67
N SER A 113 -11.77 2.47 9.64
CA SER A 113 -12.68 1.31 9.80
C SER A 113 -11.91 0.05 10.24
N ASP A 114 -12.61 -1.02 10.62
CA ASP A 114 -11.95 -2.31 10.83
C ASP A 114 -11.41 -2.91 9.51
N ALA A 115 -12.03 -2.58 8.38
CA ALA A 115 -11.66 -3.15 7.10
C ALA A 115 -10.35 -2.56 6.53
N VAL A 116 -10.03 -1.30 6.84
CA VAL A 116 -8.85 -0.59 6.30
C VAL A 116 -7.54 -1.05 6.95
N VAL A 117 -7.60 -1.39 8.24
CA VAL A 117 -6.47 -1.79 9.09
C VAL A 117 -6.29 -3.31 9.23
N ASP A 118 -7.26 -4.09 8.72
CA ASP A 118 -7.27 -5.53 8.90
C ASP A 118 -6.02 -6.15 8.25
N ASN A 119 -5.19 -6.75 9.09
CA ASN A 119 -3.96 -7.42 8.73
C ASN A 119 -4.05 -8.94 8.96
N THR A 120 -5.27 -9.49 9.09
CA THR A 120 -5.49 -10.92 9.37
C THR A 120 -4.84 -11.79 8.29
N SER A 121 -4.97 -11.44 7.01
CA SER A 121 -4.33 -12.17 5.91
C SER A 121 -2.80 -12.12 5.99
N VAL A 122 -2.24 -10.98 6.39
CA VAL A 122 -0.79 -10.79 6.60
C VAL A 122 -0.30 -11.67 7.76
N LEU A 123 -1.00 -11.66 8.90
CA LEU A 123 -0.60 -12.46 10.06
C LEU A 123 -0.86 -13.96 9.86
N ALA A 124 -1.84 -14.32 9.05
CA ALA A 124 -2.19 -15.71 8.75
C ALA A 124 -1.24 -16.37 7.73
N THR A 125 -0.64 -15.63 6.79
CA THR A 125 0.28 -16.25 5.83
C THR A 125 1.55 -16.76 6.52
N ASP A 126 2.07 -17.90 6.07
CA ASP A 126 3.26 -18.52 6.64
C ASP A 126 4.56 -18.08 5.99
N VAL A 127 4.48 -17.38 4.85
CA VAL A 127 5.65 -17.06 4.01
C VAL A 127 5.86 -15.57 3.77
N PHE A 128 7.13 -15.16 3.76
CA PHE A 128 7.52 -13.81 3.33
C PHE A 128 7.43 -13.67 1.82
N PHE A 129 8.16 -14.53 1.09
CA PHE A 129 8.14 -14.63 -0.36
C PHE A 129 7.13 -15.70 -0.79
N GLY A 130 6.06 -15.25 -1.42
CA GLY A 130 5.03 -16.11 -1.99
C GLY A 130 5.53 -16.92 -3.18
N ALA A 131 4.80 -17.98 -3.54
CA ALA A 131 4.94 -18.62 -4.84
C ALA A 131 4.44 -17.69 -5.98
N THR A 132 3.56 -16.76 -5.62
CA THR A 132 3.02 -15.71 -6.46
C THR A 132 3.35 -14.35 -5.85
N GLU A 133 3.07 -13.31 -6.61
CA GLU A 133 3.36 -11.94 -6.26
C GLU A 133 2.46 -11.39 -5.16
N ASP A 134 1.36 -12.09 -4.84
CA ASP A 134 0.31 -11.73 -3.87
C ASP A 134 0.07 -12.79 -2.76
N THR A 135 0.88 -13.87 -2.68
CA THR A 135 0.69 -14.95 -1.68
C THR A 135 1.62 -14.88 -0.46
N GLY A 136 2.62 -14.01 -0.47
CA GLY A 136 3.52 -13.75 0.66
C GLY A 136 3.37 -12.34 1.21
N ILE A 137 3.80 -12.09 2.46
CA ILE A 137 3.72 -10.73 3.02
C ILE A 137 4.54 -9.71 2.25
N GLY A 138 5.70 -10.11 1.71
CA GLY A 138 6.57 -9.30 0.87
C GLY A 138 6.33 -9.49 -0.63
N GLY A 139 5.29 -10.25 -1.01
CA GLY A 139 5.02 -10.59 -2.40
C GLY A 139 5.93 -11.69 -2.95
N GLY A 140 6.11 -11.71 -4.26
CA GLY A 140 6.87 -12.74 -4.99
C GLY A 140 8.24 -12.23 -5.44
N ILE A 141 9.15 -13.15 -5.78
CA ILE A 141 10.56 -12.84 -6.11
C ILE A 141 10.72 -11.89 -7.33
N ALA A 142 9.75 -11.85 -8.24
CA ALA A 142 9.82 -11.07 -9.48
C ALA A 142 9.38 -9.61 -9.27
N ASP A 143 10.33 -8.79 -8.80
CA ASP A 143 10.17 -7.41 -8.28
C ASP A 143 9.66 -6.34 -9.29
N ASN A 144 9.38 -6.67 -10.55
CA ASN A 144 9.21 -5.65 -11.61
C ASN A 144 7.87 -5.68 -12.36
N THR A 145 6.84 -6.39 -11.90
CA THR A 145 5.52 -6.33 -12.56
C THR A 145 4.65 -5.27 -11.87
N PRO A 146 4.31 -4.14 -12.52
CA PRO A 146 3.58 -3.04 -11.87
C PRO A 146 2.19 -3.41 -11.33
N GLY A 147 1.62 -4.52 -11.80
CA GLY A 147 0.27 -4.98 -11.45
C GLY A 147 0.19 -5.88 -10.22
N THR A 148 1.30 -6.15 -9.53
CA THR A 148 1.34 -7.11 -8.42
C THR A 148 1.85 -6.48 -7.12
N ARG A 149 1.36 -6.95 -5.96
CA ARG A 149 1.75 -6.45 -4.63
C ARG A 149 1.75 -7.53 -3.56
N GLY A 150 2.68 -7.42 -2.61
CA GLY A 150 2.68 -8.26 -1.41
C GLY A 150 1.47 -8.01 -0.52
N LEU A 151 1.16 -8.97 0.37
CA LEU A 151 0.00 -8.82 1.26
C LEU A 151 0.13 -7.61 2.19
N LEU A 152 1.34 -7.30 2.68
CA LEU A 152 1.56 -6.17 3.59
C LEU A 152 1.49 -4.81 2.87
N GLU A 153 2.00 -4.76 1.64
CA GLU A 153 1.95 -3.57 0.77
C GLU A 153 0.52 -3.28 0.32
N SER A 154 -0.20 -4.29 -0.17
CA SER A 154 -1.61 -4.14 -0.56
C SER A 154 -2.49 -3.73 0.62
N ARG A 155 -2.27 -4.31 1.81
CA ARG A 155 -3.06 -3.98 3.00
C ARG A 155 -2.34 -4.30 4.31
N PRO A 156 -2.30 -3.36 5.27
CA PRO A 156 -3.02 -2.09 5.31
C PRO A 156 -2.32 -0.91 4.62
N HIS A 157 -1.10 -1.06 4.10
CA HIS A 157 -0.28 0.05 3.61
C HIS A 157 -0.98 0.94 2.57
N ASP A 158 -1.40 0.39 1.42
CA ASP A 158 -2.03 1.19 0.35
C ASP A 158 -3.29 1.92 0.82
N ASN A 159 -4.07 1.24 1.66
CA ASN A 159 -5.32 1.75 2.17
C ASN A 159 -5.12 2.94 3.11
N ILE A 160 -4.10 2.90 3.97
CA ILE A 160 -3.78 4.02 4.86
C ILE A 160 -3.23 5.22 4.07
N HIS A 161 -2.37 4.98 3.08
CA HIS A 161 -1.94 6.02 2.15
C HIS A 161 -3.13 6.74 1.51
N ARG A 162 -4.05 5.96 0.93
CA ARG A 162 -5.23 6.49 0.27
C ARG A 162 -6.12 7.27 1.22
N VAL A 163 -6.43 6.72 2.39
CA VAL A 163 -7.41 7.32 3.30
C VAL A 163 -6.87 8.57 4.00
N VAL A 164 -5.56 8.64 4.27
CA VAL A 164 -4.94 9.83 4.86
C VAL A 164 -4.80 10.95 3.84
N GLY A 165 -4.42 10.63 2.60
CA GLY A 165 -4.34 11.62 1.53
C GLY A 165 -5.73 12.13 1.12
N GLY A 166 -6.72 11.24 1.03
CA GLY A 166 -8.10 11.58 0.68
C GLY A 166 -8.22 12.37 -0.62
N ILE A 167 -9.38 13.01 -0.77
CA ILE A 167 -9.61 14.05 -1.79
C ILE A 167 -9.59 15.42 -1.10
N ILE A 168 -8.84 16.35 -1.69
CA ILE A 168 -8.78 17.75 -1.29
C ILE A 168 -9.58 18.56 -2.33
N PRO A 169 -10.78 19.04 -1.98
CA PRO A 169 -11.62 19.77 -2.92
C PRO A 169 -10.98 21.07 -3.40
N GLY A 170 -11.03 21.32 -4.70
CA GLY A 170 -10.50 22.56 -5.31
C GLY A 170 -8.98 22.76 -5.17
N ALA A 171 -8.23 21.70 -4.85
CA ALA A 171 -6.79 21.78 -4.62
C ALA A 171 -5.94 21.68 -5.91
N ALA A 172 -6.56 21.54 -7.08
CA ALA A 172 -5.88 21.56 -8.37
C ALA A 172 -6.65 22.41 -9.39
N VAL A 173 -5.94 22.79 -10.46
CA VAL A 173 -6.52 23.49 -11.62
C VAL A 173 -6.55 22.50 -12.78
N GLY A 174 -7.73 22.34 -13.38
CA GLY A 174 -7.94 21.60 -14.62
C GLY A 174 -8.50 22.51 -15.70
N HIS A 175 -8.81 21.93 -16.87
CA HIS A 175 -9.49 22.65 -17.96
C HIS A 175 -10.82 21.98 -18.28
N ASP A 176 -11.86 22.77 -18.53
CA ASP A 176 -13.14 22.28 -19.06
C ASP A 176 -13.03 21.87 -20.54
N GLN A 177 -14.12 21.35 -21.10
CA GLN A 177 -14.21 20.95 -22.51
C GLN A 177 -13.96 22.11 -23.53
N ASN A 178 -13.99 23.36 -23.08
CA ASN A 178 -13.73 24.56 -23.87
C ASN A 178 -12.34 25.15 -23.60
N GLY A 179 -11.54 24.53 -22.74
CA GLY A 179 -10.20 24.98 -22.36
C GLY A 179 -10.16 26.01 -21.22
N HIS A 180 -11.28 26.35 -20.58
CA HIS A 180 -11.28 27.27 -19.44
C HIS A 180 -10.75 26.59 -18.18
N GLU A 181 -9.92 27.30 -17.42
CA GLU A 181 -9.47 26.83 -16.11
C GLU A 181 -10.65 26.65 -15.16
N ILE A 182 -10.70 25.50 -14.50
CA ILE A 182 -11.67 25.16 -13.46
C ILE A 182 -10.93 24.57 -12.26
N GLU A 183 -11.43 24.85 -11.06
CA GLU A 183 -10.99 24.14 -9.86
C GLU A 183 -11.45 22.69 -9.94
N ILE A 184 -10.52 21.77 -9.69
CA ILE A 184 -10.78 20.35 -9.60
C ILE A 184 -10.20 19.80 -8.30
N ASP A 185 -10.79 18.70 -7.87
CA ASP A 185 -10.33 17.93 -6.73
C ASP A 185 -8.94 17.34 -6.99
N ALA A 186 -8.08 17.35 -5.97
CA ALA A 186 -6.76 16.70 -6.01
C ALA A 186 -6.67 15.59 -4.96
N LEU A 187 -5.77 14.64 -5.19
CA LEU A 187 -5.37 13.71 -4.14
C LEU A 187 -4.42 14.41 -3.16
N GLY A 188 -4.63 14.21 -1.86
CA GLY A 188 -3.71 14.72 -0.85
C GLY A 188 -2.35 14.02 -0.87
N ALA A 189 -1.39 14.59 -0.14
CA ALA A 189 0.02 14.21 -0.25
C ALA A 189 0.26 12.71 -0.01
N MET A 190 -0.36 12.15 1.02
CA MET A 190 -0.24 10.73 1.38
C MET A 190 -0.85 9.75 0.38
N ALA A 191 -1.70 10.20 -0.57
CA ALA A 191 -2.39 9.31 -1.50
C ALA A 191 -1.60 9.01 -2.78
N ARG A 192 -0.41 9.62 -2.99
CA ARG A 192 0.45 9.36 -4.14
C ARG A 192 1.91 9.10 -3.75
N PRO A 193 2.58 8.09 -4.33
CA PRO A 193 3.99 7.81 -4.02
C PRO A 193 4.95 9.01 -4.16
N PRO A 194 4.87 9.84 -5.23
CA PRO A 194 5.78 10.97 -5.40
C PRO A 194 5.65 12.06 -4.33
N THR A 195 4.52 12.12 -3.61
CA THR A 195 4.22 13.20 -2.67
C THR A 195 4.15 12.75 -1.21
N ALA A 196 3.95 11.45 -0.96
CA ALA A 196 3.67 10.94 0.38
C ALA A 196 4.79 11.28 1.39
N GLY A 197 6.05 11.21 0.96
CA GLY A 197 7.21 11.52 1.81
C GLY A 197 7.30 12.97 2.30
N PHE A 198 6.55 13.91 1.70
CA PHE A 198 6.48 15.29 2.20
C PHE A 198 5.56 15.45 3.41
N ASP A 199 4.70 14.47 3.68
CA ASP A 199 3.81 14.46 4.83
C ASP A 199 4.53 13.91 6.08
N PRO A 200 4.63 14.67 7.20
CA PRO A 200 5.27 14.20 8.42
C PRO A 200 4.67 12.91 9.02
N ILE A 201 3.43 12.53 8.67
CA ILE A 201 2.83 11.25 9.12
C ILE A 201 3.36 10.04 8.35
N PHE A 202 3.96 10.23 7.17
CA PHE A 202 4.52 9.17 6.33
C PHE A 202 5.49 8.23 7.09
N PRO A 203 6.58 8.72 7.71
CA PRO A 203 7.49 7.84 8.45
C PRO A 203 6.81 7.15 9.63
N VAL A 204 5.80 7.77 10.24
CA VAL A 204 5.03 7.19 11.37
C VAL A 204 4.12 6.06 10.89
N HIS A 205 3.53 6.19 9.70
CA HIS A 205 2.78 5.12 9.05
C HIS A 205 3.71 3.94 8.71
N HIS A 206 4.84 4.19 8.04
CA HIS A 206 5.79 3.15 7.66
C HIS A 206 6.43 2.45 8.85
N THR A 207 6.69 3.16 9.96
CA THR A 207 7.16 2.51 11.20
C THR A 207 6.12 1.51 11.74
N ASN A 208 4.81 1.74 11.50
CA ASN A 208 3.79 0.74 11.84
C ASN A 208 3.76 -0.44 10.86
N ILE A 209 4.09 -0.23 9.58
CA ILE A 209 4.26 -1.33 8.61
C ILE A 209 5.44 -2.23 9.03
N ASP A 210 6.56 -1.63 9.41
CA ASP A 210 7.72 -2.34 9.96
C ASP A 210 7.36 -3.09 11.25
N TRP A 211 6.51 -2.49 12.10
CA TRP A 211 5.99 -3.15 13.29
C TRP A 211 5.14 -4.38 12.95
N ILE A 212 4.23 -4.29 11.97
CA ILE A 212 3.41 -5.44 11.53
C ILE A 212 4.31 -6.57 10.99
N TRP A 213 5.33 -6.25 10.21
CA TRP A 213 6.30 -7.24 9.75
C TRP A 213 7.06 -7.87 10.92
N THR A 214 7.49 -7.06 11.89
CA THR A 214 8.15 -7.56 13.11
C THR A 214 7.25 -8.51 13.89
N GLN A 215 5.97 -8.18 14.06
CA GLN A 215 4.99 -9.05 14.71
C GLN A 215 4.84 -10.37 13.95
N TRP A 216 4.75 -10.32 12.62
CA TRP A 216 4.68 -11.52 11.80
C TRP A 216 5.95 -12.38 11.95
N SER A 217 7.14 -11.79 11.86
CA SER A 217 8.41 -12.53 11.78
C SER A 217 8.75 -13.32 13.04
N VAL A 218 8.19 -12.93 14.19
CA VAL A 218 8.37 -13.64 15.47
C VAL A 218 7.30 -14.71 15.75
N MET A 219 6.26 -14.82 14.92
CA MET A 219 5.21 -15.82 15.10
C MET A 219 5.73 -17.25 14.83
N PRO A 220 5.22 -18.27 15.54
CA PRO A 220 5.57 -19.67 15.25
C PRO A 220 5.22 -20.07 13.81
N GLY A 221 6.08 -20.87 13.19
CA GLY A 221 5.82 -21.49 11.88
C GLY A 221 6.12 -20.61 10.66
N LYS A 222 6.49 -19.33 10.84
CA LYS A 222 6.84 -18.44 9.73
C LYS A 222 8.12 -18.85 9.03
N LYS A 223 8.18 -18.62 7.72
CA LYS A 223 9.25 -19.04 6.81
C LYS A 223 9.48 -17.98 5.75
N TRP A 224 10.65 -18.01 5.11
CA TRP A 224 10.88 -17.13 3.96
C TRP A 224 10.09 -17.54 2.71
N GLY A 225 9.70 -18.81 2.57
CA GLY A 225 8.95 -19.29 1.40
C GLY A 225 9.84 -19.55 0.19
N THR A 226 9.39 -19.13 -1.00
CA THR A 226 10.16 -19.28 -2.25
C THR A 226 11.27 -18.25 -2.25
N LEU A 227 12.49 -18.67 -1.88
CA LEU A 227 13.62 -17.75 -1.76
C LEU A 227 14.16 -17.30 -3.11
N PRO A 228 14.52 -16.02 -3.27
CA PRO A 228 15.37 -15.59 -4.37
C PRO A 228 16.80 -16.16 -4.20
N ASP A 229 17.57 -16.13 -5.28
CA ASP A 229 18.99 -16.51 -5.23
C ASP A 229 19.77 -15.65 -4.24
N ALA A 230 20.89 -16.19 -3.72
CA ALA A 230 21.75 -15.50 -2.77
C ALA A 230 22.24 -14.12 -3.27
N SER A 231 22.45 -13.99 -4.59
CA SER A 231 22.83 -12.74 -5.27
C SER A 231 21.83 -11.61 -5.00
N TRP A 232 20.53 -11.90 -4.98
CA TRP A 232 19.47 -10.92 -4.75
C TRP A 232 19.57 -10.24 -3.37
N PHE A 233 19.96 -11.00 -2.35
CA PHE A 233 20.16 -10.47 -0.99
C PHE A 233 21.41 -9.60 -0.87
N MET A 234 22.37 -9.78 -1.78
CA MET A 234 23.66 -9.07 -1.82
C MET A 234 23.62 -7.82 -2.71
N GLU A 235 22.65 -7.74 -3.61
CA GLU A 235 22.37 -6.52 -4.38
C GLU A 235 22.14 -5.33 -3.44
N ARG A 236 22.63 -4.16 -3.86
CA ARG A 236 22.58 -2.90 -3.11
C ARG A 236 21.77 -1.85 -3.90
N PRO A 237 20.46 -2.08 -4.09
CA PRO A 237 19.64 -1.29 -5.02
C PRO A 237 19.32 0.12 -4.50
N TRP A 238 19.52 0.37 -3.20
CA TRP A 238 19.10 1.60 -2.55
C TRP A 238 20.29 2.45 -2.10
N PHE A 239 20.12 3.75 -2.20
CA PHE A 239 21.07 4.75 -1.72
C PHE A 239 20.34 5.65 -0.72
N PHE A 240 20.91 5.75 0.48
CA PHE A 240 20.45 6.62 1.56
C PHE A 240 21.55 7.61 1.92
N PHE A 241 21.21 8.63 2.69
CA PHE A 241 22.17 9.57 3.24
C PHE A 241 22.10 9.56 4.75
N ASP A 242 23.25 9.53 5.42
CA ASP A 242 23.32 9.72 6.86
C ASP A 242 23.16 11.20 7.26
N ALA A 243 23.16 11.50 8.57
CA ALA A 243 23.03 12.85 9.09
C ALA A 243 24.17 13.81 8.67
N LYS A 244 25.30 13.27 8.20
CA LYS A 244 26.47 14.02 7.73
C LYS A 244 26.47 14.19 6.21
N GLY A 245 25.47 13.64 5.51
CA GLY A 245 25.38 13.66 4.06
C GLY A 245 26.25 12.61 3.37
N ASN A 246 26.78 11.62 4.10
CA ASN A 246 27.49 10.50 3.46
C ASN A 246 26.49 9.55 2.82
N CYS A 247 26.81 9.09 1.62
CA CYS A 247 26.01 8.10 0.92
C CYS A 247 26.18 6.72 1.56
N ILE A 248 25.07 6.14 2.02
CA ILE A 248 24.98 4.79 2.56
C ILE A 248 24.30 3.90 1.51
N ASN A 249 25.00 2.87 1.08
CA ASN A 249 24.51 1.90 0.11
C ASN A 249 24.79 0.53 0.72
N GLU A 250 23.77 -0.12 1.28
CA GLU A 250 23.89 -1.42 1.94
C GLU A 250 23.11 -2.49 1.18
N PRO A 251 23.54 -3.77 1.27
CA PRO A 251 22.82 -4.85 0.59
C PRO A 251 21.42 -5.06 1.19
N ARG A 252 20.48 -5.60 0.40
CA ARG A 252 19.11 -5.86 0.85
C ARG A 252 19.04 -6.54 2.22
N LYS A 253 19.87 -7.57 2.42
CA LYS A 253 19.91 -8.36 3.66
C LYS A 253 20.12 -7.54 4.94
N SER A 254 20.77 -6.37 4.84
CA SER A 254 21.02 -5.51 6.00
C SER A 254 19.74 -4.96 6.64
N TYR A 255 18.61 -5.00 5.91
CA TYR A 255 17.34 -4.42 6.33
C TYR A 255 16.28 -5.46 6.72
N PHE A 256 16.65 -6.73 6.82
CA PHE A 256 15.75 -7.87 7.07
C PHE A 256 15.68 -8.29 8.55
N ASP A 257 16.57 -7.74 9.39
CA ASP A 257 16.58 -7.95 10.84
C ASP A 257 16.63 -6.58 11.53
N HIS A 258 15.50 -6.17 12.11
CA HIS A 258 15.36 -4.89 12.77
C HIS A 258 16.25 -4.79 14.03
N ARG A 259 16.52 -5.90 14.70
CA ARG A 259 17.37 -5.92 15.90
C ARG A 259 18.84 -5.77 15.54
N ALA A 260 19.27 -6.33 14.42
CA ALA A 260 20.61 -6.09 13.89
C ALA A 260 20.86 -4.61 13.57
N LEU A 261 19.81 -3.87 13.19
CA LEU A 261 19.83 -2.41 13.01
C LEU A 261 19.74 -1.63 14.34
N GLY A 262 19.52 -2.31 15.47
CA GLY A 262 19.31 -1.66 16.77
C GLY A 262 17.95 -0.97 16.92
N VAL A 263 16.99 -1.27 16.05
CA VAL A 263 15.61 -0.80 16.15
C VAL A 263 14.87 -1.65 17.18
N LYS A 264 14.08 -1.02 18.04
CA LYS A 264 13.27 -1.69 19.07
C LYS A 264 11.88 -1.07 19.14
N PHE A 265 10.85 -1.91 19.12
CA PHE A 265 9.48 -1.42 19.28
C PHE A 265 9.03 -1.50 20.73
N LYS A 266 8.24 -0.50 21.16
CA LYS A 266 7.78 -0.35 22.55
C LYS A 266 7.08 -1.59 23.13
N TYR A 267 6.34 -2.34 22.31
CA TYR A 267 5.55 -3.50 22.72
C TYR A 267 6.10 -4.81 22.17
N GLU A 268 7.36 -4.84 21.73
CA GLU A 268 7.99 -6.05 21.24
C GLU A 268 8.29 -7.04 22.37
N ASP A 269 8.04 -8.32 22.11
CA ASP A 269 8.55 -9.40 22.96
C ASP A 269 10.03 -9.68 22.62
N LEU A 270 10.92 -9.22 23.50
CA LEU A 270 12.37 -9.38 23.35
C LEU A 270 12.84 -10.83 23.54
N SER A 271 12.00 -11.73 24.08
CA SER A 271 12.34 -13.15 24.24
C SER A 271 12.16 -13.96 22.95
N SER A 272 11.24 -13.53 22.09
CA SER A 272 11.04 -14.09 20.75
C SER A 272 12.17 -13.66 19.81
N MET A 273 12.51 -14.47 18.81
CA MET A 273 13.52 -14.14 17.80
C MET A 273 12.85 -13.91 16.44
N PRO A 274 13.18 -12.83 15.72
CA PRO A 274 12.73 -12.65 14.34
C PRO A 274 13.18 -13.82 13.46
N LEU A 275 12.42 -14.07 12.40
CA LEU A 275 12.76 -15.07 11.40
C LEU A 275 14.22 -14.90 10.93
N PRO A 276 15.11 -15.87 11.20
CA PRO A 276 16.53 -15.72 10.87
C PRO A 276 16.71 -15.65 9.37
N LEU A 277 17.63 -14.81 8.92
CA LEU A 277 18.03 -14.74 7.52
C LEU A 277 18.42 -16.13 6.96
N PRO A 278 18.14 -16.41 5.68
CA PRO A 278 18.59 -17.65 5.06
C PRO A 278 20.12 -17.78 5.09
N SER A 279 20.63 -19.00 5.26
CA SER A 279 22.07 -19.26 5.15
C SER A 279 22.49 -19.28 3.69
N PHE A 280 23.42 -18.41 3.30
CA PHE A 280 23.98 -18.37 1.94
C PHE A 280 25.39 -18.99 1.96
N PRO A 281 25.66 -20.10 1.25
CA PRO A 281 26.99 -20.66 1.17
C PRO A 281 27.96 -19.68 0.49
N ALA A 282 29.12 -19.41 1.09
CA ALA A 282 30.08 -18.40 0.63
C ALA A 282 30.56 -18.60 -0.83
N ALA A 283 30.58 -19.84 -1.33
CA ALA A 283 31.04 -20.16 -2.69
C ALA A 283 30.02 -19.79 -3.81
N LEU A 284 28.73 -19.63 -3.48
CA LEU A 284 27.68 -19.32 -4.46
C LEU A 284 27.54 -17.80 -4.72
N VAL A 285 28.16 -16.96 -3.90
CA VAL A 285 28.01 -15.48 -3.94
C VAL A 285 28.77 -14.84 -5.12
N VAL A 286 29.75 -15.56 -5.71
CA VAL A 286 30.64 -15.01 -6.76
C VAL A 286 30.22 -15.43 -8.18
N ALA A 287 29.38 -16.46 -8.33
CA ALA A 287 29.14 -17.12 -9.62
C ALA A 287 27.94 -16.57 -10.42
N ASP A 288 27.09 -15.73 -9.82
CA ASP A 288 25.82 -15.33 -10.42
C ASP A 288 25.79 -13.82 -10.72
N SER A 289 26.57 -13.44 -11.73
CA SER A 289 26.61 -12.07 -12.29
C SER A 289 25.59 -11.87 -13.42
N GLY A 290 24.56 -12.72 -13.50
CA GLY A 290 23.51 -12.64 -14.51
C GLY A 290 22.22 -12.07 -13.93
N THR A 291 21.90 -10.82 -14.26
CA THR A 291 20.55 -10.26 -14.10
C THR A 291 19.61 -10.87 -15.15
N ALA A 292 19.32 -12.16 -15.05
CA ALA A 292 18.26 -12.75 -15.85
C ALA A 292 16.94 -12.09 -15.43
N SER A 293 16.21 -11.55 -16.41
CA SER A 293 14.87 -11.00 -16.20
C SER A 293 14.00 -12.09 -15.58
N ARG A 294 13.63 -11.93 -14.30
CA ARG A 294 12.78 -12.85 -13.55
C ARG A 294 11.28 -12.69 -13.89
N ILE A 295 10.96 -12.07 -15.03
CA ILE A 295 9.59 -11.81 -15.47
C ILE A 295 9.00 -13.10 -16.04
N LYS A 296 7.93 -13.58 -15.41
CA LYS A 296 7.18 -14.75 -15.88
C LYS A 296 6.39 -14.42 -17.14
N SER A 297 6.52 -15.24 -18.17
CA SER A 297 5.75 -15.08 -19.40
C SER A 297 4.26 -15.15 -19.10
N THR A 298 3.51 -14.16 -19.57
CA THR A 298 2.08 -14.00 -19.30
C THR A 298 1.33 -13.80 -20.60
N GLN A 299 0.26 -14.55 -20.81
CA GLN A 299 -0.58 -14.48 -22.00
C GLN A 299 -2.05 -14.31 -21.61
N ALA A 300 -2.76 -13.39 -22.28
CA ALA A 300 -4.20 -13.29 -22.14
C ALA A 300 -4.91 -14.51 -22.75
N VAL A 301 -5.76 -15.15 -21.96
CA VAL A 301 -6.55 -16.33 -22.35
C VAL A 301 -7.95 -15.90 -22.81
N ALA A 302 -8.57 -15.02 -22.05
CA ALA A 302 -9.88 -14.48 -22.36
C ALA A 302 -10.00 -13.05 -21.82
N ILE A 303 -10.64 -12.17 -22.59
CA ILE A 303 -10.74 -10.74 -22.28
C ILE A 303 -12.19 -10.28 -22.44
N LEU A 304 -12.63 -9.48 -21.47
CA LEU A 304 -13.85 -8.69 -21.50
C LEU A 304 -13.46 -7.21 -21.50
N ASP A 305 -13.42 -6.61 -22.69
CA ASP A 305 -13.32 -5.15 -22.82
C ASP A 305 -14.70 -4.54 -22.65
N SER A 306 -14.89 -3.84 -21.53
CA SER A 306 -16.17 -3.20 -21.20
C SER A 306 -15.95 -2.14 -20.14
N ARG A 307 -16.55 -0.96 -20.35
CA ARG A 307 -16.61 0.08 -19.32
C ARG A 307 -17.64 -0.33 -18.27
N ILE A 308 -17.15 -0.71 -17.10
CA ILE A 308 -17.95 -1.13 -15.96
C ILE A 308 -17.70 -0.14 -14.82
N GLU A 309 -18.78 0.33 -14.20
CA GLU A 309 -18.71 1.14 -12.99
C GLU A 309 -19.14 0.29 -11.79
N ALA A 310 -18.19 -0.03 -10.91
CA ALA A 310 -18.50 -0.71 -9.66
C ALA A 310 -18.83 0.33 -8.59
N GLY A 311 -20.10 0.34 -8.16
CA GLY A 311 -20.62 1.33 -7.22
C GLY A 311 -20.03 1.20 -5.82
N SER A 312 -19.92 2.34 -5.11
CA SER A 312 -19.37 2.41 -3.75
C SER A 312 -20.33 1.94 -2.66
N ALA A 313 -21.63 1.77 -2.96
CA ALA A 313 -22.65 1.43 -1.97
C ALA A 313 -23.16 -0.02 -2.04
N GLN A 314 -22.91 -0.72 -3.16
CA GLN A 314 -23.43 -2.08 -3.39
C GLN A 314 -22.44 -2.91 -4.21
N ASN A 315 -22.49 -4.22 -4.02
CA ASN A 315 -21.67 -5.16 -4.79
C ASN A 315 -21.99 -5.06 -6.28
N THR A 316 -20.94 -5.07 -7.10
CA THR A 316 -21.07 -5.12 -8.55
C THR A 316 -20.59 -6.48 -9.04
N THR A 317 -21.49 -7.28 -9.59
CA THR A 317 -21.18 -8.64 -10.09
C THR A 317 -21.23 -8.67 -11.61
N ILE A 318 -20.18 -9.20 -12.22
CA ILE A 318 -20.06 -9.41 -13.65
C ILE A 318 -19.91 -10.91 -13.92
N VAL A 319 -20.97 -11.51 -14.46
CA VAL A 319 -20.93 -12.90 -14.95
C VAL A 319 -20.16 -12.94 -16.27
N PHE A 320 -19.25 -13.89 -16.42
CA PHE A 320 -18.46 -14.03 -17.64
C PHE A 320 -19.39 -14.30 -18.85
N PRO A 321 -19.32 -13.49 -19.92
CA PRO A 321 -20.17 -13.67 -21.08
C PRO A 321 -19.74 -14.92 -21.88
N SER A 322 -20.65 -15.47 -22.69
CA SER A 322 -20.40 -16.68 -23.50
C SER A 322 -19.10 -16.61 -24.30
N ARG A 323 -18.80 -15.48 -24.95
CA ARG A 323 -17.54 -15.27 -25.70
C ARG A 323 -16.29 -15.50 -24.86
N MET A 324 -16.32 -15.11 -23.59
CA MET A 324 -15.18 -15.26 -22.66
C MET A 324 -15.08 -16.72 -22.21
N LEU A 325 -16.21 -17.38 -21.96
CA LEU A 325 -16.25 -18.81 -21.63
C LEU A 325 -15.75 -19.68 -22.80
N ASP A 326 -16.10 -19.34 -24.04
CA ASP A 326 -15.66 -20.07 -25.23
C ASP A 326 -14.15 -19.90 -25.46
N ALA A 327 -13.62 -18.69 -25.22
CA ALA A 327 -12.17 -18.44 -25.21
C ALA A 327 -11.46 -19.27 -24.12
N LEU A 328 -11.99 -19.31 -22.89
CA LEU A 328 -11.45 -20.13 -21.80
C LEU A 328 -11.44 -21.62 -22.11
N ARG A 329 -12.52 -22.14 -22.73
CA ARG A 329 -12.64 -23.56 -23.11
C ARG A 329 -11.74 -23.95 -24.28
N SER A 330 -11.52 -23.04 -25.22
CA SER A 330 -10.67 -23.28 -26.39
C SER A 330 -9.18 -23.13 -26.07
N ALA A 331 -8.84 -22.47 -24.96
CA ALA A 331 -7.47 -22.29 -24.54
C ALA A 331 -6.80 -23.61 -24.14
N SER A 332 -5.75 -23.96 -24.87
CA SER A 332 -4.91 -25.13 -24.59
C SER A 332 -3.59 -24.66 -24.00
N PHE A 333 -3.40 -24.87 -22.70
CA PHE A 333 -2.12 -24.69 -22.04
C PHE A 333 -1.95 -25.72 -20.92
N ASP A 334 -0.70 -26.08 -20.63
CA ASP A 334 -0.38 -27.02 -19.57
C ASP A 334 -0.61 -26.35 -18.20
N ARG A 335 -1.72 -26.71 -17.53
CA ARG A 335 -2.09 -26.22 -16.19
C ARG A 335 -1.14 -26.69 -15.07
N SER A 336 -0.26 -27.65 -15.36
CA SER A 336 0.83 -28.04 -14.45
C SER A 336 2.02 -27.07 -14.52
N GLN A 337 2.23 -26.42 -15.66
CA GLN A 337 3.32 -25.47 -15.90
C GLN A 337 2.87 -24.01 -15.81
N LYS A 338 1.58 -23.74 -16.03
CA LYS A 338 1.00 -22.40 -15.93
C LYS A 338 0.01 -22.29 -14.77
N ARG A 339 -0.10 -21.08 -14.24
CA ARG A 339 -1.17 -20.65 -13.32
C ARG A 339 -2.11 -19.67 -14.02
N LEU A 340 -3.30 -19.49 -13.45
CA LEU A 340 -4.26 -18.51 -13.91
C LEU A 340 -4.27 -17.27 -13.02
N LEU A 341 -4.37 -16.10 -13.65
CA LEU A 341 -4.53 -14.81 -12.99
C LEU A 341 -5.82 -14.14 -13.47
N LEU A 342 -6.44 -13.36 -12.59
CA LEU A 342 -7.46 -12.38 -12.97
C LEU A 342 -6.78 -11.01 -13.07
N ARG A 343 -6.79 -10.41 -14.26
CA ARG A 343 -6.38 -9.02 -14.48
C ARG A 343 -7.60 -8.12 -14.52
N ILE A 344 -7.54 -7.01 -13.81
CA ILE A 344 -8.47 -5.89 -13.98
C ILE A 344 -7.70 -4.67 -14.47
N ALA A 345 -8.22 -3.97 -15.47
CA ALA A 345 -7.72 -2.66 -15.88
C ALA A 345 -8.67 -1.58 -15.34
N ILE A 346 -8.10 -0.56 -14.71
CA ILE A 346 -8.81 0.48 -13.99
C ILE A 346 -8.34 1.84 -14.49
N THR A 347 -9.27 2.76 -14.69
CA THR A 347 -8.96 4.17 -14.99
C THR A 347 -9.42 5.07 -13.86
N GLY A 348 -8.74 6.20 -13.69
CA GLY A 348 -9.19 7.25 -12.77
C GLY A 348 -9.12 6.84 -11.30
N LEU A 349 -8.13 6.03 -10.90
CA LEU A 349 -7.85 5.75 -9.48
C LEU A 349 -7.61 7.04 -8.68
N ASN A 350 -7.15 8.11 -9.32
CA ASN A 350 -7.03 9.44 -8.71
C ASN A 350 -8.37 10.06 -8.28
N ARG A 351 -9.51 9.51 -8.71
CA ARG A 351 -10.86 9.99 -8.37
C ARG A 351 -11.56 9.17 -7.29
N LEU A 352 -10.91 8.12 -6.76
CA LEU A 352 -11.45 7.31 -5.67
C LEU A 352 -11.12 7.99 -4.34
N PRO A 353 -12.11 8.53 -3.59
CA PRO A 353 -11.82 9.30 -2.40
C PRO A 353 -11.44 8.41 -1.22
N ILE A 354 -12.28 7.44 -0.89
CA ILE A 354 -12.28 6.84 0.46
C ILE A 354 -12.93 5.44 0.54
N VAL A 355 -13.17 4.80 -0.63
CA VAL A 355 -13.75 3.46 -0.72
C VAL A 355 -12.76 2.56 -1.45
N GLY A 356 -12.35 1.48 -0.80
CA GLY A 356 -11.61 0.39 -1.42
C GLY A 356 -12.57 -0.64 -2.03
N PHE A 357 -12.04 -1.60 -2.77
CA PHE A 357 -12.83 -2.67 -3.36
C PHE A 357 -12.14 -4.01 -3.14
N ASP A 358 -12.86 -4.96 -2.57
CA ASP A 358 -12.45 -6.36 -2.55
C ASP A 358 -12.92 -7.05 -3.82
N VAL A 359 -12.07 -7.94 -4.35
CA VAL A 359 -12.31 -8.67 -5.59
C VAL A 359 -12.53 -10.14 -5.27
N HIS A 360 -13.67 -10.67 -5.71
CA HIS A 360 -14.02 -12.07 -5.56
C HIS A 360 -14.23 -12.73 -6.92
N LEU A 361 -13.83 -13.99 -7.04
CA LEU A 361 -14.15 -14.85 -8.18
C LEU A 361 -14.98 -16.05 -7.70
N THR A 362 -16.19 -16.16 -8.21
CA THR A 362 -17.19 -17.15 -7.78
C THR A 362 -17.62 -18.04 -8.95
N ARG A 363 -18.13 -19.24 -8.66
CA ARG A 363 -18.61 -20.20 -9.67
C ARG A 363 -19.97 -19.82 -10.30
N ALA A 364 -20.70 -18.93 -9.63
CA ALA A 364 -21.98 -18.39 -10.04
C ALA A 364 -22.18 -17.06 -9.29
N ALA A 365 -23.08 -16.21 -9.79
CA ALA A 365 -23.43 -14.97 -9.10
C ALA A 365 -23.77 -15.23 -7.62
N PRO A 366 -23.14 -14.52 -6.68
CA PRO A 366 -23.32 -14.77 -5.25
C PRO A 366 -24.74 -14.41 -4.81
N SER A 367 -25.32 -15.21 -3.91
CA SER A 367 -26.63 -14.97 -3.31
C SER A 367 -26.56 -14.34 -1.91
N GLY A 368 -25.36 -14.18 -1.35
CA GLY A 368 -25.13 -13.67 0.00
C GLY A 368 -23.93 -12.73 0.10
N GLU A 369 -23.64 -12.31 1.32
CA GLU A 369 -22.47 -11.50 1.65
C GLU A 369 -21.18 -12.26 1.34
N LEU A 370 -20.21 -11.57 0.76
CA LEU A 370 -18.87 -12.08 0.48
C LEU A 370 -17.89 -11.52 1.51
N LYS A 371 -16.99 -12.38 1.99
CA LYS A 371 -16.03 -12.07 3.06
C LYS A 371 -14.62 -12.43 2.64
N ARG A 372 -13.64 -11.70 3.16
CA ARG A 372 -12.21 -11.95 2.92
C ARG A 372 -11.72 -13.35 3.34
N THR A 373 -12.48 -14.04 4.19
CA THR A 373 -12.22 -15.43 4.60
C THR A 373 -12.80 -16.46 3.62
N ASP A 374 -13.59 -16.05 2.65
CA ASP A 374 -14.16 -16.94 1.65
C ASP A 374 -13.08 -17.37 0.64
N PRO A 375 -13.10 -18.64 0.17
CA PRO A 375 -12.21 -19.09 -0.90
C PRO A 375 -12.33 -18.33 -2.23
N SER A 376 -13.39 -17.53 -2.39
CA SER A 376 -13.61 -16.69 -3.57
C SER A 376 -12.81 -15.39 -3.52
N PHE A 377 -12.35 -14.95 -2.35
CA PHE A 377 -11.60 -13.71 -2.20
C PHE A 377 -10.24 -13.83 -2.88
N LEU A 378 -9.99 -12.96 -3.86
CA LEU A 378 -8.73 -12.91 -4.59
C LEU A 378 -7.76 -11.87 -4.01
N GLY A 379 -8.30 -10.75 -3.51
CA GLY A 379 -7.51 -9.64 -3.00
C GLY A 379 -8.30 -8.34 -2.99
N SER A 380 -7.64 -7.24 -2.64
CA SER A 380 -8.22 -5.90 -2.68
C SER A 380 -7.57 -5.07 -3.78
N VAL A 381 -8.34 -4.21 -4.43
CA VAL A 381 -7.82 -3.24 -5.42
C VAL A 381 -6.76 -2.36 -4.76
N HIS A 382 -5.58 -2.32 -5.35
CA HIS A 382 -4.44 -1.52 -4.90
C HIS A 382 -4.73 -0.03 -5.14
N LEU A 383 -4.64 0.78 -4.08
CA LEU A 383 -5.03 2.19 -4.11
C LEU A 383 -3.84 3.14 -4.15
N PHE A 384 -2.61 2.67 -3.96
CA PHE A 384 -1.41 3.50 -3.88
C PHE A 384 -0.39 3.16 -4.97
N VAL A 385 -0.75 3.42 -6.22
CA VAL A 385 0.02 3.05 -7.41
C VAL A 385 0.85 4.22 -7.96
N HIS A 386 1.97 3.92 -8.60
CA HIS A 386 2.68 4.91 -9.42
C HIS A 386 1.85 5.14 -10.69
N GLU A 387 1.58 6.41 -11.02
CA GLU A 387 0.88 6.74 -12.25
C GLU A 387 1.73 6.33 -13.47
N HIS A 388 1.10 5.63 -14.42
CA HIS A 388 1.63 5.38 -15.75
C HIS A 388 1.02 6.36 -16.76
N HIS A 389 1.61 6.43 -17.96
CA HIS A 389 1.00 7.18 -19.07
C HIS A 389 -0.46 6.69 -19.28
N ASP A 390 -1.38 7.63 -19.48
CA ASP A 390 -2.80 7.44 -19.82
C ASP A 390 -3.81 7.15 -18.67
N ASP A 391 -3.46 7.38 -17.39
CA ASP A 391 -4.37 7.24 -16.22
C ASP A 391 -4.98 5.83 -16.01
N GLU A 392 -4.55 4.84 -16.80
CA GLU A 392 -4.95 3.45 -16.70
C GLU A 392 -3.88 2.62 -15.97
N VAL A 393 -4.32 1.77 -15.05
CA VAL A 393 -3.45 0.79 -14.40
C VAL A 393 -4.09 -0.59 -14.47
N PHE A 394 -3.26 -1.62 -14.56
CA PHE A 394 -3.70 -3.00 -14.43
C PHE A 394 -3.29 -3.57 -13.07
N GLN A 395 -4.10 -4.49 -12.56
CA GLN A 395 -3.83 -5.21 -11.32
C GLN A 395 -4.15 -6.69 -11.54
N ASP A 396 -3.24 -7.55 -11.10
CA ASP A 396 -3.32 -8.99 -11.27
C ASP A 396 -3.54 -9.67 -9.93
N PHE A 397 -4.48 -10.61 -9.89
CA PHE A 397 -4.78 -11.43 -8.72
C PHE A 397 -4.65 -12.91 -9.06
N THR A 398 -4.00 -13.67 -8.18
CA THR A 398 -3.85 -15.12 -8.37
C THR A 398 -5.19 -15.84 -8.21
N ILE A 399 -5.59 -16.61 -9.23
CA ILE A 399 -6.74 -17.52 -9.14
C ILE A 399 -6.28 -18.81 -8.46
N GLN A 400 -6.54 -18.92 -7.17
CA GLN A 400 -6.10 -20.06 -6.34
C GLN A 400 -6.71 -21.39 -6.80
N ASP A 401 -8.00 -21.38 -7.14
CA ASP A 401 -8.71 -22.53 -7.68
C ASP A 401 -9.04 -22.29 -9.17
N PRO A 402 -8.20 -22.79 -10.10
CA PRO A 402 -8.41 -22.57 -11.53
C PRO A 402 -9.66 -23.28 -12.06
N THR A 403 -10.29 -24.19 -11.30
CA THR A 403 -11.54 -24.85 -11.73
C THR A 403 -12.74 -23.93 -11.68
N VAL A 404 -12.64 -22.79 -10.98
CA VAL A 404 -13.73 -21.80 -10.89
C VAL A 404 -14.07 -21.25 -12.27
N VAL A 405 -13.08 -20.99 -13.12
CA VAL A 405 -13.32 -20.47 -14.49
C VAL A 405 -13.91 -21.51 -15.44
N ASP A 406 -13.91 -22.79 -15.05
CA ASP A 406 -14.50 -23.89 -15.83
C ASP A 406 -15.99 -24.12 -15.48
N SER A 407 -16.52 -23.36 -14.52
CA SER A 407 -17.93 -23.43 -14.12
C SER A 407 -18.89 -22.91 -15.21
N ALA A 408 -20.19 -23.16 -15.06
CA ALA A 408 -21.18 -22.79 -16.06
C ALA A 408 -21.37 -21.27 -16.19
N SER A 409 -21.19 -20.52 -15.10
CA SER A 409 -21.43 -19.08 -15.04
C SER A 409 -20.51 -18.37 -14.03
N PRO A 410 -19.17 -18.51 -14.16
CA PRO A 410 -18.24 -17.84 -13.27
C PRO A 410 -18.47 -16.33 -13.27
N ALA A 411 -18.30 -15.71 -12.11
CA ALA A 411 -18.56 -14.30 -11.93
C ALA A 411 -17.48 -13.62 -11.09
N VAL A 412 -17.09 -12.41 -11.49
CA VAL A 412 -16.26 -11.52 -10.70
C VAL A 412 -17.16 -10.55 -9.96
N THR A 413 -16.97 -10.42 -8.65
CA THR A 413 -17.72 -9.49 -7.81
C THR A 413 -16.78 -8.50 -7.14
N PHE A 414 -17.06 -7.22 -7.34
CA PHE A 414 -16.41 -6.10 -6.65
C PHE A 414 -17.27 -5.71 -5.45
N VAL A 415 -16.69 -5.84 -4.25
CA VAL A 415 -17.35 -5.54 -2.97
C VAL A 415 -16.78 -4.23 -2.44
N PRO A 416 -17.57 -3.16 -2.30
CA PRO A 416 -17.06 -1.90 -1.79
C PRO A 416 -16.72 -2.00 -0.30
N VAL A 417 -15.62 -1.38 0.08
CA VAL A 417 -15.07 -1.41 1.44
C VAL A 417 -14.87 0.01 1.93
N ALA A 418 -15.55 0.37 3.02
CA ALA A 418 -15.35 1.68 3.65
C ALA A 418 -13.96 1.74 4.28
N LEU A 419 -13.13 2.70 3.88
CA LEU A 419 -11.82 2.92 4.51
C LEU A 419 -11.93 3.69 5.83
N THR A 420 -13.05 4.41 6.03
CA THR A 420 -13.37 5.14 7.26
C THR A 420 -14.75 4.79 7.80
N GLN A 421 -14.99 5.16 9.05
CA GLN A 421 -16.29 5.08 9.70
C GLN A 421 -16.53 6.33 10.57
N SER A 422 -17.79 6.66 10.80
CA SER A 422 -18.15 7.77 11.69
C SER A 422 -17.80 7.46 13.14
N ILE A 423 -17.11 8.39 13.81
CA ILE A 423 -16.79 8.27 15.23
C ILE A 423 -18.07 8.16 16.06
N GLY A 424 -18.06 7.26 17.05
CA GLY A 424 -19.16 7.05 18.00
C GLY A 424 -20.28 6.14 17.49
N THR A 425 -20.63 6.19 16.20
CA THR A 425 -21.66 5.32 15.62
C THR A 425 -21.09 4.08 14.92
N GLY A 426 -19.82 4.12 14.50
CA GLY A 426 -19.20 3.06 13.70
C GLY A 426 -19.83 2.87 12.32
N ARG A 427 -20.66 3.83 11.86
CA ARG A 427 -21.31 3.74 10.56
C ARG A 427 -20.26 3.80 9.45
N PRO A 428 -20.20 2.80 8.54
CA PRO A 428 -19.24 2.81 7.43
C PRO A 428 -19.44 4.02 6.53
N ASN A 429 -18.34 4.65 6.13
CA ASN A 429 -18.35 5.73 5.15
C ASN A 429 -18.11 5.17 3.74
N LEU A 430 -19.21 4.95 3.02
CA LEU A 430 -19.23 4.46 1.64
C LEU A 430 -19.52 5.57 0.62
N GLN A 431 -19.24 6.82 0.99
CA GLN A 431 -19.42 7.94 0.06
C GLN A 431 -18.23 8.01 -0.88
N GLY A 432 -18.45 7.81 -2.17
CA GLY A 432 -17.38 7.97 -3.15
C GLY A 432 -17.79 7.63 -4.57
N SER A 433 -16.93 8.04 -5.50
CA SER A 433 -17.05 7.71 -6.92
C SER A 433 -16.99 6.20 -7.15
N PRO A 434 -17.66 5.67 -8.19
CA PRO A 434 -17.51 4.27 -8.57
C PRO A 434 -16.09 3.97 -9.04
N LEU A 435 -15.66 2.72 -8.87
CA LEU A 435 -14.46 2.19 -9.51
C LEU A 435 -14.74 1.96 -10.99
N ARG A 436 -13.92 2.57 -11.86
CA ARG A 436 -14.06 2.47 -13.32
C ARG A 436 -13.14 1.40 -13.86
N ILE A 437 -13.73 0.29 -14.27
CA ILE A 437 -13.03 -0.85 -14.86
C ILE A 437 -13.19 -0.75 -16.38
N THR A 438 -12.09 -0.89 -17.12
CA THR A 438 -12.07 -0.83 -18.59
C THR A 438 -11.96 -2.22 -19.22
N SER A 439 -11.30 -3.15 -18.53
CA SER A 439 -11.26 -4.55 -18.94
C SER A 439 -11.11 -5.51 -17.76
N ILE A 440 -11.60 -6.73 -17.97
CA ILE A 440 -11.36 -7.88 -17.11
C ILE A 440 -10.80 -9.00 -17.98
N ALA A 441 -9.67 -9.57 -17.60
CA ALA A 441 -9.03 -10.65 -18.35
C ALA A 441 -8.64 -11.81 -17.45
N VAL A 442 -8.71 -13.02 -17.99
CA VAL A 442 -8.06 -14.20 -17.41
C VAL A 442 -6.75 -14.41 -18.17
N LEU A 443 -5.65 -14.50 -17.44
CA LEU A 443 -4.31 -14.68 -17.99
C LEU A 443 -3.76 -16.05 -17.60
N ALA A 444 -2.94 -16.64 -18.47
CA ALA A 444 -2.10 -17.79 -18.14
C ALA A 444 -0.65 -17.32 -18.00
N GLN A 445 -0.03 -17.62 -16.87
CA GLN A 445 1.35 -17.23 -16.56
C GLN A 445 2.18 -18.45 -16.18
N ASP A 446 3.45 -18.48 -16.58
CA ASP A 446 4.39 -19.52 -16.17
C ASP A 446 4.56 -19.59 -14.64
N ARG A 447 4.67 -20.80 -14.10
CA ARG A 447 4.83 -21.04 -12.66
C ARG A 447 6.21 -20.70 -12.11
#